data_AF-A0A656PMT0-F1
#
_entry.id   AF-A0A656PMT0-F1
#
_cell.length_a   1.000
_cell.length_b   1.000
_cell.length_c   1.000
_cell.angle_alpha   90.00
_cell.angle_beta   90.00
_cell.angle_gamma   90.00
#
_symmetry.space_group_name_H-M   'P 1'
#
loop_
_entity.id
_entity.type
_entity.pdbx_description
1 polymer ?
#
loop_
_entity_poly.entity_id
_entity_poly.type
_entity_poly.pdbx_seq_one_letter_code
_entity_poly.pdbx_strand_id
1 'polypeptide(L)'
;MKKKVRKPRVQRTFGYAALGVEIHLYKDATKAGAALLVTDLNTIKGNKTEFGLVAVRLANNLDELKKITEAVSAARLVANYALMFGTRLIERTPSLKKAEKYLEG
;
A
#
# COMPACT_ATOMS: atom_id res chain seq x y z
N MET A 1 -28.85 25.42 -11.81
CA MET A 1 -28.15 24.70 -10.71
C MET A 1 -27.01 23.88 -11.29
N LYS A 2 -25.74 24.15 -10.94
CA LYS A 2 -24.59 23.37 -11.44
C LYS A 2 -24.64 21.96 -10.82
N LYS A 3 -24.70 20.91 -11.65
CA LYS A 3 -24.61 19.49 -11.21
C LYS A 3 -23.33 19.33 -10.39
N LYS A 4 -23.44 19.00 -9.10
CA LYS A 4 -22.30 18.58 -8.27
C LYS A 4 -21.75 17.29 -8.86
N VAL A 5 -20.63 17.36 -9.57
CA VAL A 5 -19.88 16.18 -10.01
C VAL A 5 -19.47 15.42 -8.76
N ARG A 6 -20.01 14.23 -8.56
CA ARG A 6 -19.66 13.39 -7.41
C ARG A 6 -18.17 13.06 -7.53
N LYS A 7 -17.39 13.39 -6.50
CA LYS A 7 -15.97 12.98 -6.44
C LYS A 7 -15.90 11.46 -6.62
N PRO A 8 -14.97 10.94 -7.44
CA PRO A 8 -14.76 9.50 -7.56
C PRO A 8 -14.59 8.90 -6.16
N ARG A 9 -15.34 7.83 -5.86
CA ARG A 9 -15.10 7.11 -4.61
C ARG A 9 -13.70 6.52 -4.70
N VAL A 10 -12.84 6.86 -3.75
CA VAL A 10 -11.54 6.20 -3.59
C VAL A 10 -11.82 4.72 -3.44
N GLN A 11 -11.35 3.90 -4.38
CA GLN A 11 -11.51 2.47 -4.32
C GLN A 11 -10.82 1.95 -3.06
N ARG A 12 -11.58 1.28 -2.18
CA ARG A 12 -11.10 0.81 -0.87
C ARG A 12 -10.67 -0.65 -0.87
N THR A 13 -10.88 -1.37 -1.98
CA THR A 13 -10.64 -2.80 -2.11
C THR A 13 -10.24 -3.16 -3.53
N PHE A 14 -9.35 -4.12 -3.70
CA PHE A 14 -9.03 -4.72 -5.00
C PHE A 14 -10.28 -5.39 -5.59
N GLY A 15 -10.35 -5.48 -6.93
CA GLY A 15 -11.34 -6.35 -7.58
C GLY A 15 -11.06 -7.82 -7.23
N TYR A 16 -12.11 -8.65 -7.12
CA TYR A 16 -12.02 -10.03 -6.60
C TYR A 16 -10.99 -10.94 -7.30
N ALA A 17 -10.61 -10.65 -8.55
CA ALA A 17 -9.62 -11.40 -9.32
C ALA A 17 -8.50 -10.52 -9.90
N ALA A 18 -8.28 -9.33 -9.32
CA ALA A 18 -7.26 -8.40 -9.79
C ALA A 18 -5.96 -8.54 -8.99
N LEU A 19 -4.83 -8.43 -9.68
CA LEU A 19 -3.54 -8.17 -9.05
C LEU A 19 -3.57 -6.76 -8.45
N GLY A 20 -2.95 -6.62 -7.29
CA GLY A 20 -2.90 -5.35 -6.59
C GLY A 20 -1.81 -5.30 -5.54
N VAL A 21 -1.45 -4.09 -5.11
CA VAL A 21 -0.44 -3.89 -4.07
C VAL A 21 -1.00 -2.97 -2.99
N GLU A 22 -1.06 -3.46 -1.75
CA GLU A 22 -1.23 -2.60 -0.57
C GLU A 22 0.11 -1.97 -0.21
N ILE A 23 0.14 -0.65 -0.14
CA ILE A 23 1.33 0.12 0.16
C ILE A 23 1.16 0.67 1.57
N HIS A 24 1.92 0.12 2.51
CA HIS A 24 1.94 0.52 3.90
C HIS A 24 3.03 1.56 4.13
N LEU A 25 2.63 2.74 4.59
CA LEU A 25 3.52 3.89 4.75
C LEU A 25 3.87 4.09 6.22
N TYR A 26 5.15 4.14 6.52
CA TYR A 26 5.71 4.22 7.86
C TYR A 26 6.52 5.51 8.04
N LYS A 27 6.58 5.96 9.30
CA LYS A 27 7.35 7.17 9.68
C LYS A 27 8.84 7.04 9.41
N ASP A 28 9.40 5.85 9.58
CA ASP A 28 10.84 5.60 9.48
C ASP A 28 11.14 4.14 9.12
N ALA A 29 12.42 3.86 8.83
CA ALA A 29 12.90 2.55 8.41
C ALA A 29 12.85 1.51 9.54
N THR A 30 13.04 1.92 10.81
CA THR A 30 12.99 1.02 11.97
C THR A 30 11.58 0.47 12.15
N LYS A 31 10.57 1.34 12.06
CA LYS A 31 9.16 1.00 12.13
C LYS A 31 8.70 0.15 10.94
N ALA A 32 9.16 0.48 9.73
CA ALA A 32 8.92 -0.35 8.55
C ALA A 32 9.54 -1.75 8.70
N GLY A 33 10.76 -1.85 9.25
CA GLY A 33 11.45 -3.11 9.53
C GLY A 33 10.72 -3.96 10.57
N ALA A 34 10.34 -3.36 11.70
CA ALA A 34 9.56 -4.05 12.74
C ALA A 34 8.22 -4.58 12.19
N ALA A 35 7.56 -3.79 11.35
CA ALA A 35 6.32 -4.19 10.70
C ALA A 35 6.50 -5.40 9.78
N LEU A 36 7.65 -5.58 9.11
CA LEU A 36 7.91 -6.75 8.25
C LEU A 36 8.03 -8.07 9.03
N LEU A 37 8.46 -8.01 10.29
CA LEU A 37 8.61 -9.19 11.14
C LEU A 37 7.25 -9.73 11.64
N VAL A 38 6.22 -8.87 11.67
CA VAL A 38 4.87 -9.26 12.08
C VAL A 38 4.15 -9.94 10.93
N THR A 39 3.69 -11.18 11.11
CA THR A 39 3.04 -11.93 10.02
C THR A 39 1.63 -11.40 9.70
N ASP A 40 0.88 -10.98 10.72
CA ASP A 40 -0.49 -10.47 10.55
C ASP A 40 -0.54 -8.95 10.30
N LEU A 41 -1.05 -8.56 9.14
CA LEU A 41 -1.25 -7.16 8.77
C LEU A 41 -2.30 -6.45 9.64
N ASN A 42 -3.27 -7.18 10.19
CA ASN A 42 -4.31 -6.58 11.02
C ASN A 42 -3.75 -6.07 12.35
N THR A 43 -2.77 -6.77 12.92
CA THR A 43 -2.02 -6.31 14.09
C THR A 43 -1.34 -4.96 13.82
N ILE A 44 -0.69 -4.81 12.67
CA ILE A 44 -0.02 -3.55 12.29
C ILE A 44 -1.05 -2.43 12.08
N LYS A 45 -2.16 -2.75 11.40
CA LYS A 45 -3.26 -1.80 11.13
C LYS A 45 -4.00 -1.40 12.42
N GLY A 46 -4.08 -2.27 13.42
CA GLY A 46 -4.66 -2.02 14.73
C GLY A 46 -3.74 -1.19 15.64
N ASN A 47 -2.43 -1.42 15.57
CA ASN A 47 -1.42 -0.77 16.42
C ASN A 47 -0.63 0.30 15.67
N LYS A 48 -1.33 1.18 14.94
CA LYS A 48 -0.69 2.16 14.03
C LYS A 48 0.37 3.03 14.69
N THR A 49 0.14 3.48 15.92
CA THR A 49 1.08 4.35 16.65
C THR A 49 2.37 3.62 17.00
N GLU A 50 2.25 2.37 17.43
CA GLU A 50 3.37 1.52 17.85
C GLU A 50 4.25 1.16 16.65
N PHE A 51 3.63 0.74 15.55
CA PHE A 51 4.31 0.43 14.30
C PHE A 51 4.59 1.66 13.44
N GLY A 52 4.25 2.87 13.88
CA GLY A 52 4.46 4.10 13.11
C GLY A 52 3.77 4.10 11.74
N LEU A 53 2.67 3.37 11.57
CA LEU A 53 1.89 3.32 10.33
C LEU A 53 1.14 4.64 10.14
N VAL A 54 1.51 5.38 9.10
CA VAL A 54 0.92 6.67 8.75
C VAL A 54 -0.33 6.47 7.90
N ALA A 55 -0.23 5.64 6.86
CA ALA A 55 -1.32 5.41 5.92
C ALA A 55 -1.18 4.07 5.19
N VAL A 56 -2.30 3.62 4.63
CA VAL A 56 -2.37 2.50 3.70
C VAL A 56 -2.94 3.02 2.39
N ARG A 57 -2.26 2.73 1.28
CA ARG A 57 -2.71 3.04 -0.08
C ARG A 57 -2.82 1.76 -0.90
N LEU A 58 -3.60 1.79 -1.96
CA LEU A 58 -3.79 0.67 -2.87
C LEU A 58 -3.33 1.09 -4.26
N ALA A 59 -2.65 0.20 -4.97
CA ALA A 59 -2.31 0.35 -6.37
C ALA A 59 -2.78 -0.88 -7.14
N ASN A 60 -3.59 -0.68 -8.18
CA ASN A 60 -4.11 -1.75 -9.05
C ASN A 60 -3.27 -1.91 -10.34
N ASN A 61 -2.38 -0.97 -10.62
CA ASN A 61 -1.54 -0.95 -11.81
C ASN A 61 -0.22 -0.22 -11.51
N LEU A 62 0.73 -0.36 -12.44
CA LEU A 62 2.07 0.20 -12.30
C LEU A 62 2.09 1.74 -12.19
N ASP A 63 1.21 2.43 -12.92
CA ASP A 63 1.14 3.90 -12.92
C ASP A 63 0.68 4.44 -11.56
N GLU A 64 -0.34 3.82 -10.96
CA GLU A 64 -0.79 4.14 -9.59
C GLU A 64 0.31 3.88 -8.56
N LEU A 65 1.02 2.75 -8.68
CA LEU A 65 2.12 2.40 -7.78
C LEU A 65 3.20 3.47 -7.82
N LYS A 66 3.64 3.87 -9.01
CA LYS A 66 4.68 4.89 -9.21
C LYS A 66 4.27 6.25 -8.66
N LYS A 67 3.04 6.70 -8.94
CA LYS A 67 2.51 7.96 -8.39
C LYS A 67 2.51 7.97 -6.86
N ILE A 68 2.15 6.84 -6.24
CA ILE A 68 2.15 6.73 -4.78
C ILE A 68 3.58 6.74 -4.26
N THR A 69 4.50 6.00 -4.86
CA THR A 69 5.89 5.93 -4.36
C THR A 69 6.66 7.23 -4.53
N GLU A 70 6.42 7.98 -5.60
CA GLU A 70 6.95 9.33 -5.76
C GLU A 70 6.47 10.25 -4.63
N ALA A 71 5.17 10.22 -4.31
CA ALA A 71 4.60 11.00 -3.21
C ALA A 71 5.16 10.57 -1.83
N VAL A 72 5.45 9.28 -1.65
CA VAL A 72 6.06 8.72 -0.42
C VAL A 72 7.48 9.24 -0.24
N SER A 73 8.28 9.23 -1.32
CA SER A 73 9.65 9.74 -1.32
C SER A 73 9.67 11.23 -0.96
N ALA A 74 8.80 12.03 -1.59
CA ALA A 74 8.67 13.46 -1.29
C ALA A 74 8.29 13.73 0.17
N ALA A 75 7.46 12.87 0.77
CA ALA A 75 7.03 12.96 2.16
C ALA A 75 8.04 12.40 3.18
N ARG A 76 9.20 11.88 2.74
CA ARG A 76 10.20 11.19 3.56
C ARG A 76 9.63 10.01 4.37
N LEU A 77 8.64 9.32 3.80
CA LEU A 77 8.04 8.12 4.41
C LEU A 77 8.72 6.87 3.85
N VAL A 78 8.61 5.76 4.60
CA VAL A 78 9.12 4.45 4.16
C VAL A 78 7.95 3.55 3.79
N ALA A 79 8.03 2.87 2.65
CA ALA A 79 6.96 1.99 2.17
C ALA A 79 7.32 0.51 2.31
N ASN A 80 6.39 -0.29 2.83
CA ASN A 80 6.36 -1.73 2.60
C ASN A 80 5.21 -2.07 1.66
N TYR A 81 5.40 -3.09 0.83
CA TYR A 81 4.46 -3.54 -0.17
C TYR A 81 3.88 -4.90 0.23
N ALA A 82 2.57 -5.02 0.20
CA ALA A 82 1.85 -6.28 0.33
C ALA A 82 1.27 -6.60 -1.05
N LEU A 83 1.77 -7.66 -1.68
CA LEU A 83 1.32 -8.16 -2.96
C LEU A 83 0.02 -8.93 -2.74
N MET A 84 -1.04 -8.54 -3.46
CA MET A 84 -2.39 -9.01 -3.24
C MET A 84 -2.97 -9.58 -4.55
N PHE A 85 -3.70 -10.69 -4.41
CA PHE A 85 -4.62 -11.16 -5.43
C PHE A 85 -6.04 -11.08 -4.87
N GLY A 86 -6.83 -10.11 -5.36
CA GLY A 86 -8.07 -9.72 -4.70
C GLY A 86 -7.82 -9.29 -3.26
N THR A 87 -8.50 -9.93 -2.30
CA THR A 87 -8.32 -9.65 -0.86
C THR A 87 -7.27 -10.54 -0.19
N ARG A 88 -6.65 -11.45 -0.95
CA ARG A 88 -5.68 -12.41 -0.40
C ARG A 88 -4.28 -11.83 -0.47
N LEU A 89 -3.60 -11.78 0.68
CA LEU A 89 -2.16 -11.51 0.74
C LEU A 89 -1.40 -12.69 0.14
N ILE A 90 -0.57 -12.40 -0.87
CA ILE A 90 0.35 -13.37 -1.49
C ILE A 90 1.71 -13.27 -0.80
N GLU A 91 2.28 -12.07 -0.73
CA GLU A 91 3.61 -11.85 -0.18
C GLU A 91 3.75 -10.44 0.38
N ARG A 92 4.66 -10.25 1.35
CA ARG A 92 5.12 -8.92 1.77
C ARG A 92 6.58 -8.70 1.37
N THR A 93 6.87 -7.51 0.89
CA THR A 93 8.22 -7.13 0.49
C THR A 93 8.50 -5.65 0.77
N PRO A 94 9.71 -5.27 1.20
CA PRO A 94 10.15 -3.87 1.19
C PRO A 94 10.56 -3.39 -0.21
N SER A 95 10.67 -4.27 -1.19
CA SER A 95 11.23 -3.95 -2.50
C SER A 95 10.18 -3.39 -3.46
N LEU A 96 10.32 -2.12 -3.84
CA LEU A 96 9.52 -1.49 -4.89
C LEU A 96 9.64 -2.27 -6.20
N LYS A 97 10.85 -2.63 -6.61
CA LYS A 97 11.11 -3.36 -7.86
C LYS A 97 10.34 -4.68 -7.94
N LYS A 98 10.18 -5.36 -6.79
CA LYS A 98 9.40 -6.60 -6.72
C LYS A 98 7.89 -6.33 -6.86
N ALA A 99 7.40 -5.25 -6.27
CA ALA A 99 6.01 -4.82 -6.41
C ALA A 99 5.68 -4.36 -7.85
N GLU A 100 6.60 -3.67 -8.52
CA GLU A 100 6.48 -3.29 -9.93
C GLU A 100 6.38 -4.54 -10.81
N LYS A 101 7.33 -5.47 -10.67
CA LYS A 101 7.32 -6.73 -11.43
C LYS A 101 6.03 -7.53 -11.22
N TYR A 102 5.50 -7.54 -9.99
CA TYR A 102 4.25 -8.23 -9.68
C TYR A 102 3.04 -7.67 -10.44
N LEU A 103 2.99 -6.35 -10.65
CA LEU A 103 1.91 -5.71 -11.40
C LEU A 103 2.10 -5.76 -12.93
N GLU A 104 3.34 -5.98 -13.40
CA GLU A 104 3.64 -6.14 -14.82
C GLU A 104 3.25 -7.54 -15.36
N GLY A 105 3.24 -8.57 -14.49
CA GLY A 105 2.92 -9.96 -14.84
C GLY A 105 4.15 -10.80 -15.09
#